data_AF-A0A8I0EWP4-F1
#
_entry.id   AF-A0A8I0EWP4-F1
#
_cell.length_a   1.000
_cell.length_b   1.000
_cell.length_c   1.000
_cell.angle_alpha   90.00
_cell.angle_beta   90.00
_cell.angle_gamma   90.00
#
_symmetry.space_group_name_H-M   'P 1'
#
loop_
_entity.id
_entity.type
_entity.pdbx_description
1 polymer ?
#
loop_
_entity_poly.entity_id
_entity_poly.type
_entity_poly.pdbx_seq_one_letter_code
_entity_poly.pdbx_strand_id
1 'polypeptide(L)' 'MTDSNIDLEAIQTVVDRVTSWQDGATEGTVEEELQKGFSEVGIDVSDDHVTALAEAIQSRHGTVDAADVLGR' A
#
# COMPACT_ATOMS: atom_id res chain seq x y z
N MET A 1 10.35 -3.07 -19.64
CA MET A 1 9.30 -3.91 -20.25
C MET A 1 8.13 -3.76 -19.32
N THR A 2 7.20 -2.86 -19.64
CA THR A 2 5.99 -2.49 -18.88
C THR A 2 6.06 -2.73 -17.37
N ASP A 3 6.87 -1.90 -16.72
CA ASP A 3 6.98 -1.79 -15.26
C ASP A 3 5.59 -1.60 -14.62
N SER A 4 4.66 -0.90 -15.29
CA SER A 4 3.34 -0.55 -14.74
C SER A 4 2.48 -1.69 -14.21
N ASN A 5 2.58 -2.91 -14.74
CA ASN A 5 1.80 -4.06 -14.24
C ASN A 5 2.53 -4.78 -13.09
N ILE A 6 3.86 -4.88 -13.17
CA ILE A 6 4.72 -5.39 -12.10
C ILE A 6 4.66 -4.45 -10.89
N ASP A 7 4.69 -3.13 -11.13
CA ASP A 7 4.58 -2.10 -10.10
C ASP A 7 3.25 -2.24 -9.36
N LEU A 8 2.13 -2.47 -10.07
CA LEU A 8 0.82 -2.60 -9.45
C LEU A 8 0.66 -3.89 -8.63
N GLU A 9 1.16 -5.02 -9.13
CA GLU A 9 1.15 -6.30 -8.39
C GLU A 9 1.98 -6.22 -7.11
N ALA A 10 3.15 -5.59 -7.17
CA ALA A 10 4.01 -5.41 -6.03
C ALA A 10 3.46 -4.37 -5.04
N ILE A 11 2.82 -3.29 -5.51
CA ILE A 11 2.07 -2.36 -4.66
C ILE A 11 0.95 -3.13 -3.93
N GLN A 12 0.16 -3.93 -4.65
CA GLN A 12 -0.93 -4.72 -4.06
C GLN A 12 -0.40 -5.70 -2.99
N THR A 13 0.75 -6.33 -3.24
CA THR A 13 1.39 -7.24 -2.28
C THR A 13 1.73 -6.53 -0.97
N VAL A 14 2.26 -5.30 -1.04
CA VAL A 14 2.56 -4.48 0.15
C VAL A 14 1.26 -4.05 0.86
N VAL A 15 0.24 -3.62 0.12
CA VAL A 15 -1.08 -3.25 0.67
C VAL A 15 -1.72 -4.41 1.40
N ASP A 16 -1.73 -5.62 0.83
CA ASP A 16 -2.29 -6.82 1.45
C ASP A 16 -1.56 -7.18 2.76
N ARG A 17 -0.23 -7.06 2.77
CA ARG A 17 0.60 -7.28 3.96
C ARG A 17 0.23 -6.29 5.08
N VAL A 18 0.13 -5.00 4.76
CA VAL A 18 -0.18 -3.96 5.76
C VAL A 18 -1.62 -4.09 6.25
N THR A 19 -2.57 -4.40 5.35
CA THR A 19 -3.98 -4.64 5.71
C THR A 19 -4.12 -5.81 6.68
N SER A 20 -3.35 -6.89 6.48
CA SER A 20 -3.36 -8.08 7.34
C SER A 20 -2.89 -7.82 8.78
N TRP A 21 -2.09 -6.78 9.02
CA TRP A 21 -1.53 -6.44 10.34
C TRP A 21 -2.35 -5.41 11.12
N GLN A 22 -3.40 -4.83 10.52
CA GLN A 22 -4.19 -3.78 11.16
C GLN A 22 -4.88 -4.20 12.46
N ASP A 23 -5.04 -5.50 12.73
CA ASP A 23 -5.62 -6.01 13.98
C ASP A 23 -4.71 -5.83 15.22
N GLY A 24 -3.50 -5.25 15.09
CA GLY A 24 -2.59 -5.07 16.23
C GLY A 24 -1.56 -3.93 16.18
N ALA A 25 -1.56 -3.05 15.18
CA ALA A 25 -0.47 -2.10 14.95
C ALA A 25 -0.47 -0.93 15.97
N THR A 26 0.36 -1.06 17.02
CA THR A 26 0.65 0.01 18.00
C THR A 26 2.05 0.59 17.82
N GLU A 27 2.80 0.21 16.77
CA GLU A 27 4.21 0.62 16.60
C GLU A 27 4.51 1.08 15.16
N GLY A 28 3.68 1.98 14.63
CA GLY A 28 3.86 2.61 13.32
C GLY A 28 2.54 3.02 12.68
N THR A 29 2.49 4.15 12.00
CA THR A 29 1.32 4.53 11.19
C THR A 29 1.27 3.65 9.93
N VAL A 30 0.07 3.39 9.41
CA VAL A 30 -0.13 2.60 8.16
C VAL A 30 0.72 3.14 7.01
N GLU A 31 0.93 4.46 6.97
CA GLU A 31 1.74 5.16 5.98
C GLU A 31 3.23 4.79 6.04
N GLU A 32 3.82 4.71 7.24
CA GLU A 32 5.22 4.34 7.43
C GLU A 32 5.47 2.89 6.97
N GLU A 33 4.54 1.98 7.26
CA GLU A 33 4.64 0.58 6.85
C GLU A 33 4.50 0.39 5.34
N LEU A 34 3.63 1.18 4.68
CA LEU A 34 3.53 1.21 3.23
C LEU A 34 4.84 1.72 2.60
N GLN A 35 5.35 2.85 3.08
CA GLN A 35 6.58 3.45 2.54
C GLN A 35 7.78 2.51 2.68
N LYS A 36 7.92 1.87 3.84
CA LYS A 36 8.93 0.83 4.07
C LYS A 36 8.74 -0.36 3.13
N GLY A 37 7.51 -0.85 2.99
CA GLY A 37 7.20 -1.97 2.10
C GLY A 37 7.56 -1.68 0.64
N PHE A 38 7.23 -0.49 0.13
CA PHE A 38 7.61 -0.07 -1.22
C PHE A 38 9.12 0.03 -1.40
N SER A 39 9.84 0.60 -0.42
CA SER A 39 11.30 0.65 -0.44
C SER A 39 11.93 -0.74 -0.40
N GLU A 40 11.36 -1.71 0.33
CA GLU A 40 11.86 -3.09 0.41
C GLU A 40 11.77 -3.82 -0.94
N VAL A 41 10.75 -3.51 -1.75
CA VAL A 41 10.55 -4.10 -3.09
C VAL A 41 11.14 -3.25 -4.22
N GLY A 42 11.74 -2.10 -3.89
CA GLY A 42 12.42 -1.22 -4.87
C GLY A 42 11.46 -0.39 -5.73
N ILE A 43 10.25 -0.12 -5.25
CA ILE A 43 9.25 0.69 -5.95
C ILE A 43 9.20 2.08 -5.34
N ASP A 44 9.25 3.08 -6.21
CA ASP A 44 9.01 4.47 -5.85
C ASP A 44 7.52 4.78 -6.00
N VAL A 45 6.87 5.06 -4.88
CA VAL A 45 5.47 5.51 -4.82
C VAL A 45 5.48 6.91 -4.23
N SER A 46 4.88 7.87 -4.93
CA SER A 46 4.78 9.25 -4.45
C SER A 46 4.01 9.33 -3.13
N ASP A 47 4.40 10.24 -2.25
CA ASP A 47 3.79 10.44 -0.94
C ASP A 47 2.24 10.56 -1.03
N ASP A 48 1.71 11.30 -2.00
CA ASP A 48 0.25 11.43 -2.23
C ASP A 48 -0.46 10.08 -2.42
N HIS A 49 0.17 9.14 -3.11
CA HIS A 49 -0.37 7.80 -3.34
C HIS A 49 -0.22 6.92 -2.09
N VAL A 50 0.87 7.08 -1.33
CA VAL A 50 1.05 6.39 -0.06
C VAL A 50 -0.04 6.82 0.92
N THR A 51 -0.29 8.13 1.04
CA THR A 51 -1.36 8.68 1.88
C THR A 51 -2.73 8.15 1.45
N ALA A 52 -3.04 8.15 0.14
CA ALA A 52 -4.33 7.64 -0.36
C ALA A 52 -4.54 6.15 -0.04
N LEU A 53 -3.49 5.32 -0.19
CA LEU A 53 -3.54 3.91 0.21
C LEU A 53 -3.70 3.76 1.72
N ALA A 54 -2.97 4.55 2.52
CA ALA A 54 -3.08 4.50 3.97
C ALA A 54 -4.49 4.87 4.47
N GLU A 55 -5.11 5.90 3.89
CA GLU A 55 -6.50 6.27 4.18
C GLU A 55 -7.48 5.17 3.78
N ALA A 56 -7.29 4.55 2.61
CA ALA A 56 -8.14 3.45 2.15
C ALA A 56 -8.09 2.23 3.09
N ILE A 57 -6.88 1.84 3.54
CA ILE A 57 -6.69 0.72 4.46
C ILE A 57 -7.29 1.06 5.83
N GLN A 58 -7.12 2.28 6.35
CA GLN A 58 -7.70 2.68 7.64
C GLN A 58 -9.22 2.85 7.61
N SER A 59 -9.79 3.24 6.47
CA SER A 59 -11.22 3.50 6.33
C SER A 59 -12.07 2.26 6.04
N ARG A 60 -11.47 1.18 5.53
CA ARG A 60 -12.20 -0.02 5.10
C ARG A 60 -11.95 -1.20 6.03
N HIS A 61 -13.02 -1.77 6.58
CA HIS A 61 -12.98 -3.11 7.15
C HIS A 61 -13.03 -4.15 6.02
N GLY A 62 -11.89 -4.36 5.33
CA GLY A 62 -11.79 -5.34 4.24
C GLY A 62 -10.57 -5.12 3.34
N THR A 63 -10.40 -5.99 2.34
CA THR A 63 -9.30 -5.89 1.35
C THR A 63 -9.35 -4.57 0.60
N VAL A 64 -8.20 -3.92 0.45
CA VAL A 64 -8.01 -2.71 -0.36
C VAL A 64 -7.47 -3.10 -1.73
N ASP A 65 -8.09 -2.59 -2.79
CA ASP A 65 -7.58 -2.70 -4.15
C ASP A 65 -6.75 -1.45 -4.49
N ALA A 66 -5.46 -1.64 -4.77
CA ALA A 66 -4.55 -0.55 -5.09
C ALA A 66 -4.85 0.08 -6.46
N ALA A 67 -5.37 -0.68 -7.43
CA ALA A 67 -5.72 -0.14 -8.74
C ALA A 67 -6.87 0.87 -8.63
N ASP A 68 -7.89 0.51 -7.86
CA ASP A 68 -9.04 1.38 -7.58
C ASP A 68 -8.63 2.68 -6.87
N VAL A 69 -7.72 2.59 -5.88
CA VAL A 69 -7.24 3.77 -5.13
C VAL A 69 -6.37 4.68 -5.99
N LEU A 70 -5.51 4.09 -6.84
CA LEU A 70 -4.57 4.83 -7.68
C LEU A 70 -5.16 5.26 -9.04
N GLY A 71 -6.39 4.84 -9.35
CA GLY A 71 -7.09 5.17 -10.60
C GLY A 71 -6.43 4.59 -11.85
N ARG A 72 -5.95 3.35 -11.79
CA ARG A 72 -5.20 2.68 -12.88
C ARG A 72 -5.99 1.59 -13.59
#